data_AF-A0A382PFZ8-F1
#
_entry.id   AF-A0A382PFZ8-F1
#
_cell.length_a   1.000
_cell.length_b   1.000
_cell.length_c   1.000
_cell.angle_alpha   90.00
_cell.angle_beta   90.00
_cell.angle_gamma   90.00
#
_symmetry.space_group_name_H-M   'P 1'
#
loop_
_entity.id
_entity.type
_entity.pdbx_description
1 polymer ?
#
loop_
_entity_poly.entity_id
_entity_poly.type
_entity_poly.pdbx_seq_one_letter_code
_entity_poly.pdbx_strand_id
1 'polypeptide(L)'
;MGLGGHLLWSSVIRRLHEDSGSPVRVGYLPGLSDLFRGELHDASRSIQNDTIFRDNPRIDPQRATKKSRLLIAVDRAVIAALRLLGLLRAYERFIFWLVCQMRHRSGVWHAHIDMRLHSYVRRETPDRMVWKEGGHIIDILLANYGLIARDYECEIYFSPHEEEAVNRLQESLKLTTDFVVIEPHSNSQWFGDLREWSFERWERVVEWLHDHNYPVVQIGEGGRPVLEGAIDVTGRASFREAVLLMKRARL
;
A
#
# COMPACT_ATOMS: atom_id res chain seq x y z
N MET A 1 -6.27 -0.25 5.89
CA MET A 1 -4.82 -0.45 5.66
C MET A 1 -4.31 0.83 5.03
N GLY A 2 -3.14 1.33 5.42
CA GLY A 2 -2.55 2.54 4.82
C GLY A 2 -1.70 2.21 3.59
N LEU A 3 -1.09 3.25 2.99
CA LEU A 3 -0.24 3.13 1.78
C LEU A 3 0.86 2.08 1.94
N GLY A 4 1.55 2.03 3.08
CA GLY A 4 2.60 1.04 3.32
C GLY A 4 2.09 -0.41 3.29
N GLY A 5 0.87 -0.67 3.74
CA GLY A 5 0.30 -2.01 3.65
C GLY A 5 -0.10 -2.38 2.22
N HIS A 6 -0.64 -1.43 1.45
CA HIS A 6 -0.92 -1.66 0.03
C HIS A 6 0.37 -1.87 -0.77
N LEU A 7 1.45 -1.16 -0.40
CA LEU A 7 2.78 -1.34 -1.00
C LEU A 7 3.32 -2.76 -0.78
N LEU A 8 3.19 -3.30 0.44
CA LEU A 8 3.54 -4.71 0.70
C LEU A 8 2.71 -5.68 -0.15
N TRP A 9 1.43 -5.38 -0.35
CA TRP A 9 0.55 -6.18 -1.20
C TRP A 9 0.95 -6.16 -2.69
N SER A 10 1.63 -5.13 -3.19
CA SER A 10 2.06 -5.13 -4.60
C SER A 10 3.08 -6.25 -4.87
N SER A 11 3.97 -6.53 -3.91
CA SER A 11 4.86 -7.69 -3.96
C SER A 11 4.12 -9.03 -3.88
N VAL A 12 3.13 -9.13 -2.98
CA VAL A 12 2.27 -10.33 -2.88
C VAL A 12 1.54 -10.58 -4.21
N ILE A 13 0.96 -9.55 -4.81
CA ILE A 13 0.24 -9.62 -6.09
C ILE A 13 1.19 -10.07 -7.21
N ARG A 14 2.42 -9.55 -7.27
CA ARG A 14 3.43 -10.03 -8.22
C ARG A 14 3.67 -11.52 -8.07
N ARG A 15 3.89 -12.00 -6.85
CA ARG A 15 4.14 -13.42 -6.61
C ARG A 15 2.94 -14.30 -6.95
N LEU A 16 1.72 -13.86 -6.64
CA LEU A 16 0.48 -14.54 -7.02
C LEU A 16 0.35 -14.63 -8.55
N HIS A 17 0.59 -13.52 -9.26
CA HIS A 17 0.57 -13.49 -10.72
C HIS A 17 1.62 -14.41 -11.34
N GLU A 18 2.85 -14.43 -10.82
CA GLU A 18 3.90 -15.36 -11.30
C GLU A 18 3.53 -16.83 -11.11
N ASP A 19 2.80 -17.14 -10.04
CA ASP A 19 2.35 -18.49 -9.75
C ASP A 19 1.17 -18.92 -10.64
N SER A 20 0.20 -18.03 -10.89
CA SER A 20 -0.97 -18.33 -11.73
C SER A 20 -0.77 -18.07 -13.23
N GLY A 21 0.22 -17.27 -13.62
CA GLY A 21 0.39 -16.77 -14.99
C GLY A 21 -0.76 -15.87 -15.47
N SER A 22 -1.63 -15.41 -14.56
CA SER A 22 -2.87 -14.69 -14.88
C SER A 22 -3.03 -13.47 -13.95
N PRO A 23 -3.65 -12.37 -14.43
CA PRO A 23 -3.97 -11.22 -13.59
C PRO A 23 -4.75 -11.60 -12.33
N VAL A 24 -4.38 -11.00 -11.20
CA VAL A 24 -4.94 -11.25 -9.89
C VAL A 24 -6.16 -10.37 -9.66
N ARG A 25 -7.24 -10.95 -9.17
CA ARG A 25 -8.43 -10.20 -8.75
C ARG A 25 -8.24 -9.67 -7.34
N VAL A 26 -7.99 -8.38 -7.22
CA VAL A 26 -7.74 -7.73 -5.93
C VAL A 26 -8.99 -6.99 -5.49
N GLY A 27 -9.42 -7.21 -4.25
CA GLY A 27 -10.65 -6.61 -3.75
C GLY A 27 -10.72 -6.60 -2.22
N TYR A 28 -11.92 -6.30 -1.74
CA TYR A 28 -12.25 -6.25 -0.32
C TYR A 28 -13.20 -7.39 0.03
N LEU A 29 -13.21 -7.78 1.31
CA LEU A 29 -14.07 -8.84 1.82
C LEU A 29 -15.54 -8.61 1.39
N PRO A 30 -16.19 -9.58 0.72
CA PRO A 30 -17.57 -9.42 0.27
C PRO A 30 -18.53 -9.27 1.46
N GLY A 31 -19.57 -8.47 1.26
CA GLY A 31 -20.75 -8.49 2.11
C GLY A 31 -21.67 -9.66 1.78
N LEU A 32 -22.72 -9.83 2.59
CA LEU A 32 -23.71 -10.89 2.39
C LEU A 32 -24.44 -10.74 1.05
N SER A 33 -24.78 -9.51 0.67
CA SER A 33 -25.47 -9.25 -0.59
C SER A 33 -24.59 -9.47 -1.83
N ASP A 34 -23.26 -9.38 -1.69
CA ASP A 34 -22.32 -9.72 -2.76
C ASP A 34 -22.30 -11.24 -2.96
N LEU A 35 -22.25 -12.02 -1.88
CA LEU A 35 -22.30 -13.48 -1.94
C LEU A 35 -23.58 -14.01 -2.61
N PHE A 36 -24.74 -13.40 -2.31
CA PHE A 36 -26.01 -13.76 -2.97
C PHE A 36 -26.00 -13.50 -4.47
N ARG A 37 -25.11 -12.64 -4.96
CA ARG A 37 -24.90 -12.37 -6.39
C ARG A 37 -23.79 -13.23 -7.00
N GLY A 38 -23.19 -14.13 -6.22
CA GLY A 38 -22.05 -14.93 -6.65
C GLY A 38 -20.73 -14.16 -6.68
N GLU A 39 -20.69 -12.96 -6.10
CA GLU A 39 -19.49 -12.13 -6.06
C GLU A 39 -18.64 -12.47 -4.84
N LEU A 40 -17.37 -12.80 -5.07
CA LEU A 40 -16.40 -13.03 -4.00
C LEU A 40 -15.64 -11.77 -3.59
N HIS A 41 -16.15 -10.57 -3.89
CA HIS A 41 -15.54 -9.31 -3.48
C HIS A 41 -16.62 -8.27 -3.19
N ASP A 42 -16.30 -7.24 -2.39
CA ASP A 42 -17.19 -6.10 -2.21
C ASP A 42 -17.34 -5.33 -3.52
N ALA A 43 -18.45 -5.59 -4.21
CA ALA A 43 -18.71 -5.03 -5.53
C ALA A 43 -18.94 -3.51 -5.49
N SER A 44 -19.11 -2.89 -4.31
CA SER A 44 -19.26 -1.43 -4.17
C SER A 44 -17.94 -0.66 -4.14
N ARG A 45 -16.82 -1.38 -4.03
CA ARG A 45 -15.47 -0.81 -3.93
C ARG A 45 -14.63 -1.25 -5.12
N SER A 46 -13.74 -0.37 -5.55
CA SER A 46 -12.76 -0.67 -6.58
C SER A 46 -11.40 -0.18 -6.13
N ILE A 47 -10.37 -0.96 -6.47
CA ILE A 47 -8.96 -0.61 -6.29
C ILE A 47 -8.35 0.02 -7.55
N GLN A 48 -9.14 0.23 -8.61
CA GLN A 48 -8.64 0.76 -9.88
C GLN A 48 -7.97 2.13 -9.75
N ASN A 49 -8.47 2.96 -8.84
CA ASN A 49 -7.94 4.29 -8.56
C ASN A 49 -7.10 4.33 -7.27
N ASP A 50 -6.74 3.17 -6.71
CA ASP A 50 -5.91 3.10 -5.51
C ASP A 50 -4.51 3.66 -5.79
N THR A 51 -3.97 4.41 -4.84
CA THR A 51 -2.67 5.09 -4.98
C THR A 51 -1.53 4.11 -5.25
N ILE A 52 -1.59 2.86 -4.79
CA ILE A 52 -0.55 1.88 -5.06
C ILE A 52 -0.89 1.02 -6.28
N PHE A 53 -2.15 0.57 -6.38
CA PHE A 53 -2.53 -0.47 -7.35
C PHE A 53 -2.91 0.04 -8.74
N ARG A 54 -3.21 1.35 -8.90
CA ARG A 54 -3.53 1.89 -10.23
C ARG A 54 -2.36 1.65 -11.20
N ASP A 55 -2.71 1.39 -12.46
CA ASP A 55 -1.80 1.09 -13.57
C ASP A 55 -0.99 -0.22 -13.44
N ASN A 56 -1.23 -1.04 -12.41
CA ASN A 56 -0.54 -2.32 -12.27
C ASN A 56 -1.11 -3.36 -13.26
N PRO A 57 -0.31 -3.88 -14.22
CA PRO A 57 -0.78 -4.79 -15.26
C PRO A 57 -1.09 -6.20 -14.73
N ARG A 58 -0.66 -6.53 -13.51
CA ARG A 58 -0.89 -7.85 -12.90
C ARG A 58 -2.22 -7.93 -12.15
N ILE A 59 -3.00 -6.86 -12.16
CA ILE A 59 -4.28 -6.76 -11.48
C ILE A 59 -5.41 -6.77 -12.51
N ASP A 60 -6.41 -7.62 -12.29
CA ASP A 60 -7.66 -7.62 -13.05
C ASP A 60 -8.48 -6.36 -12.69
N PRO A 61 -8.75 -5.44 -13.64
CA PRO A 61 -9.43 -4.18 -13.36
C PRO A 61 -10.90 -4.42 -13.01
N GLN A 62 -11.20 -4.52 -11.71
CA GLN A 62 -12.57 -4.63 -11.22
C GLN A 62 -13.21 -3.25 -11.07
N ARG A 63 -14.27 -2.99 -11.84
CA ARG A 63 -15.07 -1.76 -11.72
C ARG A 63 -16.04 -1.88 -10.56
N ALA A 64 -16.16 -0.81 -9.77
CA ALA A 64 -17.19 -0.73 -8.75
C ALA A 64 -18.57 -0.73 -9.40
N THR A 65 -19.46 -1.58 -8.90
CA THR A 65 -20.88 -1.61 -9.27
C THR A 65 -21.68 -0.73 -8.32
N LYS A 66 -22.77 -0.15 -8.85
CA LYS A 66 -23.64 0.70 -8.03
C LYS A 66 -24.47 -0.17 -7.10
N LYS A 67 -24.19 -0.10 -5.81
CA LYS A 67 -24.94 -0.76 -4.75
C LYS A 67 -25.91 0.21 -4.09
N SER A 68 -27.13 -0.22 -3.81
CA SER A 68 -28.11 0.63 -3.14
C SER A 68 -27.67 0.91 -1.70
N ARG A 69 -28.05 2.09 -1.16
CA ARG A 69 -27.72 2.46 0.22
C ARG A 69 -28.24 1.44 1.23
N LEU A 70 -29.40 0.83 0.96
CA LEU A 70 -29.98 -0.22 1.79
C LEU A 70 -29.09 -1.47 1.82
N LEU A 71 -28.64 -1.96 0.66
CA LEU A 71 -27.76 -3.14 0.60
C LEU A 71 -26.42 -2.89 1.30
N ILE A 72 -25.84 -1.70 1.12
CA ILE A 72 -24.62 -1.29 1.85
C ILE A 72 -24.87 -1.31 3.37
N ALA A 73 -26.02 -0.80 3.83
CA ALA A 73 -26.36 -0.80 5.25
C ALA A 73 -26.55 -2.23 5.79
N VAL A 74 -27.22 -3.10 5.05
CA VAL A 74 -27.39 -4.53 5.41
C VAL A 74 -26.03 -5.20 5.54
N ASP A 75 -25.13 -5.05 4.57
CA ASP A 75 -23.82 -5.70 4.65
C ASP A 75 -22.99 -5.20 5.82
N ARG A 76 -23.01 -3.88 6.08
CA ARG A 76 -22.36 -3.31 7.26
C ARG A 76 -22.93 -3.86 8.55
N ALA A 77 -24.25 -4.00 8.65
CA ALA A 77 -24.92 -4.58 9.82
C ALA A 77 -24.55 -6.04 10.02
N VAL A 78 -24.49 -6.84 8.94
CA VAL A 78 -24.08 -8.24 9.00
C VAL A 78 -22.62 -8.37 9.44
N ILE A 79 -21.70 -7.60 8.85
CA ILE A 79 -20.29 -7.61 9.26
C ILE A 79 -20.13 -7.16 10.71
N ALA A 80 -20.89 -6.17 11.16
CA ALA A 80 -20.90 -5.74 12.56
C ALA A 80 -21.42 -6.85 13.50
N ALA A 81 -22.51 -7.54 13.14
CA ALA A 81 -23.04 -8.66 13.91
C ALA A 81 -22.03 -9.82 13.98
N LEU A 82 -21.42 -10.20 12.85
CA LEU A 82 -20.36 -11.22 12.82
C LEU A 82 -19.17 -10.85 13.70
N ARG A 83 -18.83 -9.55 13.78
CA ARG A 83 -17.78 -9.06 14.68
C ARG A 83 -18.19 -9.17 16.14
N LEU A 84 -19.40 -8.75 16.51
CA LEU A 84 -19.94 -8.82 17.87
C LEU A 84 -20.05 -10.26 18.38
N LEU A 85 -20.45 -11.19 17.50
CA LEU A 85 -20.59 -12.61 17.81
C LEU A 85 -19.26 -13.38 17.75
N GLY A 86 -18.14 -12.72 17.43
CA GLY A 86 -16.83 -13.38 17.29
C GLY A 86 -16.69 -14.30 16.07
N LEU A 87 -17.66 -14.29 15.16
CA LEU A 87 -17.73 -15.17 13.98
C LEU A 87 -16.99 -14.62 12.75
N LEU A 88 -16.54 -13.36 12.78
CA LEU A 88 -15.86 -12.73 11.64
C LEU A 88 -14.65 -13.52 11.13
N ARG A 89 -13.85 -14.12 12.03
CA ARG A 89 -12.70 -14.96 11.61
C ARG A 89 -13.13 -16.23 10.88
N ALA A 90 -14.24 -16.84 11.30
CA ALA A 90 -14.78 -18.02 10.64
C ALA A 90 -15.31 -17.65 9.25
N TYR A 91 -15.98 -16.50 9.14
CA TYR A 91 -16.42 -15.95 7.86
C TYR A 91 -15.25 -15.68 6.90
N GLU A 92 -14.22 -14.97 7.33
CA GLU A 92 -13.03 -14.71 6.51
C GLU A 92 -12.37 -16.01 6.03
N ARG A 93 -12.22 -17.02 6.91
CA ARG A 93 -11.68 -18.34 6.55
C ARG A 93 -12.55 -19.06 5.54
N PHE A 94 -13.87 -18.96 5.67
CA PHE A 94 -14.82 -19.54 4.71
C PHE A 94 -14.69 -18.87 3.33
N ILE A 95 -14.63 -17.54 3.28
CA ILE A 95 -14.41 -16.81 2.02
C ILE A 95 -13.06 -17.18 1.40
N PHE A 96 -12.00 -17.21 2.21
CA PHE A 96 -10.68 -17.58 1.72
C PHE A 96 -10.64 -19.02 1.19
N TRP A 97 -11.31 -19.96 1.86
CA TRP A 97 -11.47 -21.32 1.37
C TRP A 97 -12.20 -21.36 0.02
N LEU A 98 -13.29 -20.60 -0.15
CA LEU A 98 -14.00 -20.49 -1.43
C LEU A 98 -13.09 -19.95 -2.54
N VAL A 99 -12.26 -18.95 -2.23
CA VAL A 99 -11.26 -18.42 -3.17
C VAL A 99 -10.28 -19.49 -3.61
N CYS A 100 -9.73 -20.27 -2.67
CA CYS A 100 -8.82 -21.37 -3.00
C CYS A 100 -9.50 -22.42 -3.90
N GLN A 101 -10.76 -22.76 -3.63
CA GLN A 101 -11.53 -23.68 -4.48
C GLN A 101 -11.78 -23.10 -5.88
N MET A 102 -12.08 -21.80 -5.96
CA MET A 102 -12.28 -21.12 -7.25
C MET A 102 -10.99 -21.05 -8.06
N ARG A 103 -9.84 -20.81 -7.43
CA ARG A 103 -8.53 -20.86 -8.10
C ARG A 103 -8.32 -22.18 -8.83
N HIS A 104 -8.65 -23.32 -8.19
CA HIS A 104 -8.49 -24.63 -8.82
C HIS A 104 -9.34 -24.79 -10.11
N ARG A 105 -10.43 -24.01 -10.23
CA ARG A 105 -11.31 -24.03 -11.40
C ARG A 105 -10.97 -22.99 -12.45
N SER A 106 -10.63 -21.77 -12.05
CA SER A 106 -10.42 -20.64 -12.96
C SER A 106 -8.95 -20.38 -13.29
N GLY A 107 -8.01 -20.90 -12.49
CA GLY A 107 -6.60 -20.55 -12.55
C GLY A 107 -6.28 -19.16 -12.00
N VAL A 108 -7.26 -18.39 -11.52
CA VAL A 108 -7.08 -16.99 -11.12
C VAL A 108 -7.07 -16.86 -9.60
N TRP A 109 -6.08 -16.13 -9.08
CA TRP A 109 -6.06 -15.74 -7.67
C TRP A 109 -7.04 -14.61 -7.38
N HIS A 110 -7.73 -14.72 -6.25
CA HIS A 110 -8.42 -13.59 -5.63
C HIS A 110 -7.68 -13.19 -4.34
N ALA A 111 -7.39 -11.90 -4.20
CA ALA A 111 -6.67 -11.33 -3.07
C ALA A 111 -7.56 -10.32 -2.34
N HIS A 112 -7.83 -10.60 -1.06
CA HIS A 112 -8.63 -9.75 -0.19
C HIS A 112 -7.73 -8.96 0.75
N ILE A 113 -7.46 -7.70 0.41
CA ILE A 113 -6.42 -6.93 1.12
C ILE A 113 -6.80 -6.50 2.54
N ASP A 114 -8.05 -6.68 2.95
CA ASP A 114 -8.61 -6.22 4.23
C ASP A 114 -8.96 -7.34 5.22
N MET A 115 -8.75 -8.62 4.87
CA MET A 115 -9.01 -9.73 5.81
C MET A 115 -8.03 -9.75 6.97
N ARG A 116 -8.53 -10.04 8.18
CA ARG A 116 -7.67 -10.21 9.38
C ARG A 116 -6.77 -11.43 9.29
N LEU A 117 -7.13 -12.43 8.48
CA LEU A 117 -6.27 -13.55 8.13
C LEU A 117 -4.88 -13.07 7.67
N HIS A 118 -4.87 -12.03 6.83
CA HIS A 118 -3.67 -11.41 6.27
C HIS A 118 -3.05 -10.33 7.17
N SER A 119 -3.58 -10.10 8.38
CA SER A 119 -2.95 -9.15 9.29
C SER A 119 -1.60 -9.69 9.79
N TYR A 120 -0.56 -8.86 9.77
CA TYR A 120 0.72 -9.15 10.42
C TYR A 120 0.73 -8.72 11.91
N VAL A 121 -0.33 -8.04 12.37
CA VAL A 121 -0.58 -7.78 13.80
C VAL A 121 -1.23 -9.02 14.41
N ARG A 122 -0.58 -9.61 15.41
CA ARG A 122 -1.14 -10.73 16.19
C ARG A 122 -2.18 -10.24 17.19
N ARG A 123 -1.86 -9.16 17.91
CA ARG A 123 -2.74 -8.55 18.92
C ARG A 123 -2.45 -7.06 19.03
N GLU A 124 -3.50 -6.26 19.11
CA GLU A 124 -3.40 -4.85 19.46
C GLU A 124 -3.78 -4.69 20.93
N THR A 125 -3.00 -3.90 21.66
CA THR A 125 -3.27 -3.47 23.03
C THR A 125 -3.31 -1.94 23.05
N PRO A 126 -3.91 -1.29 24.05
CA PRO A 126 -3.98 0.18 24.11
C PRO A 126 -2.62 0.87 23.91
N ASP A 127 -1.55 0.25 24.41
CA ASP A 127 -0.22 0.88 24.43
C ASP A 127 0.72 0.37 23.32
N ARG A 128 0.39 -0.74 22.64
CA ARG A 128 1.27 -1.34 21.62
C ARG A 128 0.59 -2.37 20.73
N MET A 129 1.19 -2.58 19.56
CA MET A 129 0.91 -3.72 18.68
C MET A 129 1.89 -4.86 18.95
N VAL A 130 1.36 -6.08 19.05
CA VAL A 130 2.11 -7.33 19.09
C VAL A 130 2.08 -7.93 17.70
N TRP A 131 3.24 -8.06 17.08
CA TRP A 131 3.40 -8.57 15.71
C TRP A 131 3.41 -10.11 15.69
N LYS A 132 3.07 -10.70 14.54
CA LYS A 132 3.26 -12.13 14.31
C LYS A 132 4.76 -12.44 14.18
N GLU A 133 5.20 -13.53 14.79
CA GLU A 133 6.52 -14.12 14.54
C GLU A 133 6.49 -14.87 13.21
N GLY A 134 7.62 -14.94 12.50
CA GLY A 134 7.69 -15.74 11.26
C GLY A 134 8.36 -15.09 10.05
N GLY A 135 9.19 -14.05 10.24
CA GLY A 135 10.00 -13.48 9.15
C GLY A 135 9.39 -12.24 8.51
N HIS A 136 9.64 -12.03 7.23
CA HIS A 136 9.19 -10.84 6.51
C HIS A 136 7.66 -10.83 6.36
N ILE A 137 7.04 -9.64 6.41
CA ILE A 137 5.56 -9.53 6.35
C ILE A 137 4.99 -10.15 5.07
N ILE A 138 5.71 -10.02 3.95
CA ILE A 138 5.32 -10.60 2.66
C ILE A 138 5.24 -12.14 2.74
N ASP A 139 6.15 -12.82 3.45
CA ASP A 139 6.06 -14.27 3.64
C ASP A 139 4.86 -14.67 4.49
N ILE A 140 4.59 -13.91 5.55
CA ILE A 140 3.41 -14.15 6.41
C ILE A 140 2.12 -14.04 5.58
N LEU A 141 2.06 -13.10 4.64
CA LEU A 141 0.94 -12.94 3.71
C LEU A 141 0.85 -14.12 2.74
N LEU A 142 1.95 -14.45 2.06
CA LEU A 142 2.04 -15.52 1.05
C LEU A 142 1.84 -16.93 1.62
N ALA A 143 2.18 -17.16 2.89
CA ALA A 143 1.97 -18.44 3.56
C ALA A 143 0.49 -18.86 3.54
N ASN A 144 -0.46 -17.91 3.59
CA ASN A 144 -1.89 -18.23 3.48
C ASN A 144 -2.23 -18.82 2.10
N TYR A 145 -1.48 -18.42 1.07
CA TYR A 145 -1.62 -18.89 -0.31
C TYR A 145 -0.78 -20.15 -0.59
N GLY A 146 -0.02 -20.65 0.40
CA GLY A 146 0.91 -21.76 0.22
C GLY A 146 2.14 -21.40 -0.61
N LEU A 147 2.49 -20.11 -0.67
CA LEU A 147 3.61 -19.58 -1.45
C LEU A 147 4.68 -18.98 -0.54
N ILE A 148 5.89 -18.82 -1.09
CA ILE A 148 7.00 -18.10 -0.48
C ILE A 148 7.42 -16.93 -1.39
N ALA A 149 7.96 -15.87 -0.78
CA ALA A 149 8.49 -14.75 -1.53
C ALA A 149 9.76 -15.18 -2.31
N ARG A 150 9.98 -14.57 -3.48
CA ARG A 150 11.26 -14.68 -4.20
C ARG A 150 12.21 -13.56 -3.80
N ASP A 151 11.66 -12.39 -3.59
CA ASP A 151 12.28 -11.20 -3.05
C ASP A 151 11.21 -10.38 -2.32
N TYR A 152 11.58 -9.25 -1.75
CA TYR A 152 10.71 -8.39 -0.95
C TYR A 152 10.45 -7.03 -1.61
N GLU A 153 10.79 -6.89 -2.89
CA GLU A 153 10.64 -5.63 -3.60
C GLU A 153 9.17 -5.32 -3.82
N CYS A 154 8.81 -4.09 -3.47
CA CYS A 154 7.49 -3.55 -3.72
C CYS A 154 7.52 -2.74 -5.02
N GLU A 155 6.42 -2.77 -5.77
CA GLU A 155 6.31 -2.11 -7.06
C GLU A 155 5.18 -1.10 -7.07
N ILE A 156 5.38 -0.01 -7.80
CA ILE A 156 4.37 0.95 -8.20
C ILE A 156 4.54 1.17 -9.71
N TYR A 157 3.43 1.18 -10.43
CA TYR A 157 3.39 1.44 -11.87
C TYR A 157 2.92 2.86 -12.10
N PHE A 158 3.60 3.62 -12.95
CA PHE A 158 3.29 5.03 -13.22
C PHE A 158 2.72 5.19 -14.63
N SER A 159 1.71 6.05 -14.74
CA SER A 159 1.16 6.46 -16.03
C SER A 159 2.07 7.49 -16.72
N PRO A 160 2.00 7.62 -18.07
CA PRO A 160 2.76 8.66 -18.79
C PRO A 160 2.49 10.08 -18.29
N HIS A 161 1.26 10.37 -17.87
CA HIS A 161 0.89 11.67 -17.32
C HIS A 161 1.63 11.99 -16.00
N GLU A 162 1.87 10.98 -15.15
CA GLU A 162 2.64 11.16 -13.91
C GLU A 162 4.13 11.38 -14.22
N GLU A 163 4.67 10.65 -15.19
CA GLU A 163 6.04 10.84 -15.67
C GLU A 163 6.26 12.26 -16.20
N GLU A 164 5.30 12.79 -16.97
CA GLU A 164 5.31 14.18 -17.45
C GLU A 164 5.15 15.21 -16.33
N ALA A 165 4.31 14.94 -15.32
CA ALA A 165 4.14 15.83 -14.18
C ALA A 165 5.44 15.98 -13.38
N VAL A 166 6.14 14.86 -13.13
CA VAL A 166 7.44 14.88 -12.45
C VAL A 166 8.54 15.50 -13.33
N ASN A 167 8.51 15.32 -14.65
CA ASN A 167 9.41 16.05 -15.57
C ASN A 167 9.27 17.56 -15.40
N ARG A 168 8.04 18.08 -15.47
CA ARG A 168 7.77 19.51 -15.28
C ARG A 168 8.20 20.01 -13.90
N LEU A 169 7.99 19.20 -12.87
CA LEU A 169 8.43 19.52 -11.52
C LEU A 169 9.96 19.63 -11.46
N GLN A 170 10.70 18.64 -11.96
CA GLN A 170 12.17 18.66 -11.99
C GLN A 170 12.72 19.84 -12.80
N GLU A 171 12.15 20.12 -13.97
CA GLU A 171 12.51 21.28 -14.79
C GLU A 171 12.30 22.60 -14.03
N SER A 172 11.16 22.74 -13.35
CA SER A 172 10.85 23.95 -12.56
C SER A 172 11.82 24.17 -11.40
N LEU A 173 12.37 23.08 -10.86
CA LEU A 173 13.35 23.08 -9.77
C LEU A 173 14.80 23.08 -10.27
N LYS A 174 15.01 23.04 -11.61
CA LYS A 174 16.32 22.91 -12.25
C LYS A 174 17.12 21.71 -11.74
N LEU A 175 16.42 20.62 -11.43
CA LEU A 175 17.02 19.37 -10.97
C LEU A 175 17.54 18.56 -12.16
N THR A 176 18.79 18.10 -12.06
CA THR A 176 19.34 17.07 -12.94
C THR A 176 18.95 15.68 -12.41
N THR A 177 19.55 14.59 -12.93
CA THR A 177 19.38 13.23 -12.39
C THR A 177 20.33 12.91 -11.23
N ASP A 178 21.19 13.84 -10.82
CA ASP A 178 22.20 13.64 -9.77
C ASP A 178 21.83 14.46 -8.53
N PHE A 179 20.78 14.02 -7.83
CA PHE A 179 20.30 14.64 -6.59
C PHE A 179 19.95 13.57 -5.55
N VAL A 180 19.93 13.99 -4.28
CA VAL A 180 19.57 13.14 -3.14
C VAL A 180 18.17 13.54 -2.65
N VAL A 181 17.32 12.57 -2.37
CA VAL A 181 16.00 12.80 -1.75
C VAL A 181 16.07 12.48 -0.26
N ILE A 182 15.46 13.33 0.56
CA ILE A 182 15.35 13.11 2.00
C ILE A 182 13.91 13.33 2.49
N GLU A 183 13.51 12.51 3.45
CA GLU A 183 12.29 12.69 4.23
C GLU A 183 12.67 12.67 5.72
N PRO A 184 12.97 13.84 6.34
CA PRO A 184 13.49 13.89 7.70
C PRO A 184 12.41 13.62 8.77
N HIS A 185 11.15 13.68 8.37
CA HIS A 185 10.00 13.65 9.25
C HIS A 185 9.42 12.25 9.37
N SER A 186 8.98 11.89 10.58
CA SER A 186 8.29 10.63 10.83
C SER A 186 6.84 10.86 11.27
N ASN A 187 6.07 9.79 11.41
CA ASN A 187 4.74 9.86 11.97
C ASN A 187 4.78 9.88 13.50
N SER A 188 4.85 11.08 14.06
CA SER A 188 4.89 11.31 15.52
C SER A 188 3.61 10.90 16.24
N GLN A 189 2.45 10.82 15.57
CA GLN A 189 1.20 10.40 16.20
C GLN A 189 1.23 8.94 16.66
N TRP A 190 1.91 8.08 15.89
CA TRP A 190 1.95 6.63 16.15
C TRP A 190 3.22 6.19 16.87
N PHE A 191 4.33 6.89 16.65
CA PHE A 191 5.64 6.47 17.16
C PHE A 191 6.27 7.48 18.13
N GLY A 192 5.62 8.63 18.37
CA GLY A 192 6.27 9.76 19.03
C GLY A 192 7.60 10.06 18.36
N ASP A 193 8.62 10.29 19.16
CA ASP A 193 9.96 10.64 18.67
C ASP A 193 10.85 9.40 18.47
N LEU A 194 10.33 8.18 18.68
CA LEU A 194 11.14 6.95 18.68
C LEU A 194 11.79 6.63 17.33
N ARG A 195 11.20 7.11 16.24
CA ARG A 195 11.70 6.93 14.86
C ARG A 195 12.30 8.19 14.28
N GLU A 196 12.32 9.27 15.03
CA GLU A 196 12.81 10.55 14.58
C GLU A 196 14.32 10.63 14.80
N TRP A 197 15.01 11.11 13.78
CA TRP A 197 16.39 11.54 13.92
C TRP A 197 16.38 13.06 14.10
N SER A 198 17.19 13.56 15.03
CA SER A 198 17.17 14.99 15.38
C SER A 198 17.39 15.87 14.16
N PHE A 199 16.60 16.93 14.05
CA PHE A 199 16.62 17.83 12.89
C PHE A 199 18.01 18.43 12.66
N GLU A 200 18.76 18.77 13.71
CA GLU A 200 20.12 19.31 13.62
C GLU A 200 21.12 18.31 13.03
N ARG A 201 20.87 17.00 13.14
CA ARG A 201 21.70 15.99 12.49
C ARG A 201 21.38 15.87 11.01
N TRP A 202 20.11 16.01 10.64
CA TRP A 202 19.73 16.12 9.24
C TRP A 202 20.35 17.36 8.60
N GLU A 203 20.33 18.51 9.28
CA GLU A 203 20.98 19.74 8.79
C GLU A 203 22.45 19.52 8.47
N ARG A 204 23.20 18.87 9.37
CA ARG A 204 24.62 18.53 9.12
C ARG A 204 24.81 17.60 7.92
N VAL A 205 23.85 16.71 7.64
CA VAL A 205 23.90 15.87 6.44
C VAL A 205 23.65 16.69 5.19
N VAL A 206 22.69 17.61 5.22
CA VAL A 206 22.41 18.51 4.08
C VAL A 206 23.59 19.43 3.80
N GLU A 207 24.17 20.04 4.84
CA GLU A 207 25.37 20.87 4.76
C GLU A 207 26.53 20.08 4.12
N TRP A 208 26.80 18.88 4.61
CA TRP A 208 27.84 18.02 4.03
C TRP A 208 27.58 17.65 2.57
N LEU A 209 26.35 17.32 2.20
CA LEU A 209 25.98 17.02 0.81
C LEU A 209 26.15 18.25 -0.09
N HIS A 210 25.77 19.43 0.42
CA HIS A 210 25.93 20.69 -0.29
C HIS A 210 27.41 21.03 -0.54
N ASP A 211 28.28 20.86 0.46
CA ASP A 211 29.74 21.04 0.33
C ASP A 211 30.36 20.13 -0.72
N HIS A 212 29.72 18.99 -1.02
CA HIS A 212 30.14 18.04 -2.05
C HIS A 212 29.37 18.21 -3.37
N ASN A 213 28.65 19.32 -3.55
CA ASN A 213 27.87 19.68 -4.73
C ASN A 213 26.74 18.69 -5.07
N TYR A 214 26.12 18.06 -4.06
CA TYR A 214 24.91 17.26 -4.24
C TYR A 214 23.67 18.10 -3.90
N PRO A 215 22.79 18.38 -4.88
CA PRO A 215 21.48 18.94 -4.61
C PRO A 215 20.67 18.00 -3.72
N VAL A 216 20.07 18.55 -2.67
CA VAL A 216 19.22 17.79 -1.76
C VAL A 216 17.78 18.24 -1.93
N VAL A 217 16.88 17.29 -2.11
CA VAL A 217 15.45 17.51 -2.28
C VAL A 217 14.71 16.96 -1.07
N GLN A 218 14.03 17.83 -0.33
CA GLN A 218 13.21 17.41 0.78
C GLN A 218 11.78 17.12 0.30
N ILE A 219 11.33 15.88 0.51
CA ILE A 219 9.95 15.46 0.28
C ILE A 219 9.22 15.26 1.61
N GLY A 220 7.90 15.10 1.55
CA GLY A 220 7.06 14.77 2.69
C GLY A 220 5.78 15.60 2.76
N GLU A 221 5.08 15.47 3.88
CA GLU A 221 3.89 16.28 4.17
C GLU A 221 4.28 17.76 4.31
N GLY A 222 3.52 18.65 3.67
CA GLY A 222 3.72 20.10 3.78
C GLY A 222 3.37 20.64 5.16
N GLY A 223 3.89 21.83 5.48
CA GLY A 223 3.63 22.51 6.76
C GLY A 223 4.56 22.08 7.91
N ARG A 224 5.60 21.30 7.61
CA ARG A 224 6.69 20.95 8.54
C ARG A 224 7.96 21.75 8.22
N PRO A 225 8.90 21.87 9.16
CA PRO A 225 10.19 22.52 8.91
C PRO A 225 10.94 21.91 7.72
N VAL A 226 11.57 22.78 6.94
CA VAL A 226 12.42 22.43 5.80
C VAL A 226 13.87 22.66 6.20
N LEU A 227 14.74 21.72 5.84
CA LEU A 227 16.17 21.77 6.13
C LEU A 227 16.84 22.91 5.35
N GLU A 228 17.76 23.61 5.99
CA GLU A 228 18.48 24.70 5.36
C GLU A 228 19.32 24.20 4.17
N GLY A 229 19.20 24.86 3.03
CA GLY A 229 19.88 24.46 1.79
C GLY A 229 19.19 23.32 1.00
N ALA A 230 18.14 22.69 1.53
CA ALA A 230 17.36 21.71 0.79
C ALA A 230 16.33 22.38 -0.15
N ILE A 231 16.08 21.74 -1.29
CA ILE A 231 15.03 22.12 -2.25
C ILE A 231 13.70 21.57 -1.73
N ASP A 232 12.78 22.48 -1.40
CA ASP A 232 11.49 22.13 -0.81
C ASP A 232 10.46 21.61 -1.83
N VAL A 233 10.12 20.32 -1.70
CA VAL A 233 9.03 19.66 -2.44
C VAL A 233 7.91 19.19 -1.48
N THR A 234 8.01 19.52 -0.19
CA THR A 234 7.02 19.12 0.81
C THR A 234 5.65 19.68 0.48
N GLY A 235 4.61 18.83 0.51
CA GLY A 235 3.24 19.22 0.16
C GLY A 235 3.01 19.67 -1.30
N ARG A 236 4.03 19.65 -2.16
CA ARG A 236 3.96 20.08 -3.57
C ARG A 236 3.82 18.91 -4.54
N ALA A 237 4.09 17.69 -4.08
CA ALA A 237 3.94 16.46 -4.83
C ALA A 237 2.93 15.54 -4.14
N SER A 238 2.13 14.82 -4.94
CA SER A 238 1.39 13.66 -4.46
C SER A 238 2.35 12.54 -4.05
N PHE A 239 1.85 11.58 -3.25
CA PHE A 239 2.65 10.40 -2.85
C PHE A 239 3.32 9.71 -4.04
N ARG A 240 2.60 9.55 -5.16
CA ARG A 240 3.13 8.85 -6.33
C ARG A 240 4.16 9.68 -7.08
N GLU A 241 3.96 10.99 -7.19
CA GLU A 241 4.96 11.89 -7.75
C GLU A 241 6.24 11.90 -6.89
N ALA A 242 6.11 11.85 -5.56
CA ALA A 242 7.24 11.74 -4.66
C ALA A 242 8.01 10.42 -4.85
N VAL A 243 7.32 9.27 -4.93
CA VAL A 243 7.98 7.99 -5.23
C VAL A 243 8.66 8.01 -6.60
N LEU A 244 8.03 8.62 -7.60
CA LEU A 244 8.62 8.73 -8.94
C LEU A 244 9.83 9.66 -8.96
N LEU A 245 9.83 10.72 -8.15
CA LEU A 245 10.98 11.58 -7.93
C LEU A 245 12.12 10.81 -7.25
N MET A 246 11.82 10.01 -6.22
CA MET A 246 12.79 9.11 -5.56
C MET A 246 13.39 8.11 -6.56
N LYS A 247 12.58 7.53 -7.44
CA LYS A 247 13.05 6.61 -8.49
C LYS A 247 14.08 7.24 -9.45
N ARG A 248 14.02 8.57 -9.63
CA ARG A 248 14.93 9.33 -10.49
C ARG A 248 16.11 9.95 -9.72
N ALA A 249 16.07 9.91 -8.39
CA ALA A 249 17.14 10.36 -7.54
C ALA A 249 18.33 9.40 -7.61
N ARG A 250 19.51 9.90 -7.27
CA ARG A 250 20.69 9.07 -7.09
C ARG A 250 20.62 8.26 -5.79
N LEU A 251 20.05 8.88 -4.75
CA LEU A 251 19.90 8.33 -3.41
C LEU A 251 18.60 8.83 -2.78
#